data_AF-A0A0J0XZN1-F1
#
_entry.id   AF-A0A0J0XZN1-F1
#
_cell.length_a   1.000
_cell.length_b   1.000
_cell.length_c   1.000
_cell.angle_alpha   90.00
_cell.angle_beta   90.00
_cell.angle_gamma   90.00
#
_symmetry.space_group_name_H-M   'P 1'
#
loop_
_entity.id
_entity.type
_entity.pdbx_description
1 polymer ?
#
loop_
_entity_poly.entity_id
_entity_poly.type
_entity_poly.pdbx_seq_one_letter_code
_entity_poly.pdbx_strand_id
1 'polypeptide(L)'
;MNFARRLLSSSARATSSLAAAPAPAAAEASVSASVPPLHARPAGFRSPKKRVIEMDQLPKPILKEVARDLERAKAAALERAAKRGEEFDGVVMVQNPFLSFWRPSPDPNMRGKFLWTGASINRRHQKLLLQKYPAELLPPSETNPIRHAPPIVWNDGTVITWKGSWKAKAETSLYASRRLQANGTYFKGTKAERDAPVKKAEREERMAGMAKRIEEFRKSKKGTKVMGRNAVPF
;
A
#
# COMPACT_ATOMS: atom_id res chain seq x y z
N MET A 1 15.34 51.56 -4.56
CA MET A 1 14.11 52.22 -4.05
C MET A 1 12.95 51.25 -4.19
N ASN A 2 12.14 51.20 -3.14
CA ASN A 2 11.04 50.27 -2.89
C ASN A 2 9.95 50.33 -3.97
N PHE A 3 9.27 49.21 -4.25
CA PHE A 3 7.84 49.08 -3.96
C PHE A 3 7.40 47.62 -4.03
N ALA A 4 7.12 47.07 -2.84
CA ALA A 4 6.33 45.87 -2.65
C ALA A 4 4.88 46.13 -3.09
N ARG A 5 4.23 45.17 -3.75
CA ARG A 5 2.76 45.02 -3.68
C ARG A 5 2.37 43.54 -3.57
N ARG A 6 1.98 43.24 -2.34
CA ARG A 6 1.22 42.10 -1.83
C ARG A 6 -0.25 42.31 -2.20
N LEU A 7 -0.93 41.31 -2.76
CA LEU A 7 -2.39 41.14 -2.72
C LEU A 7 -2.63 39.63 -2.53
N LEU A 8 -2.96 39.17 -1.31
CA LEU A 8 -4.33 38.97 -0.78
C LEU A 8 -5.19 38.13 -1.74
N SER A 9 -5.33 36.83 -1.48
CA SER A 9 -6.38 36.26 -0.60
C SER A 9 -7.79 36.47 -1.17
N SER A 10 -8.35 35.43 -1.77
CA SER A 10 -9.80 35.26 -1.86
C SER A 10 -10.14 33.77 -1.77
N SER A 11 -10.67 33.42 -0.60
CA SER A 11 -11.23 32.13 -0.22
C SER A 11 -12.69 32.10 -0.70
N ALA A 12 -13.05 31.11 -1.51
CA ALA A 12 -14.44 30.75 -1.77
C ALA A 12 -14.69 29.32 -1.26
N ARG A 13 -15.17 29.22 -0.01
CA ARG A 13 -15.81 28.02 0.53
C ARG A 13 -17.23 27.96 -0.05
N ALA A 14 -17.49 26.99 -0.91
CA ALA A 14 -18.85 26.62 -1.28
C ALA A 14 -19.37 25.59 -0.26
N THR A 15 -20.25 26.06 0.62
CA THR A 15 -21.15 25.23 1.41
C THR A 15 -22.28 24.75 0.50
N SER A 16 -22.30 23.47 0.14
CA SER A 16 -23.51 22.83 -0.39
C SER A 16 -24.18 22.03 0.72
N SER A 17 -25.35 22.52 1.06
CA SER A 17 -26.34 22.01 2.00
C SER A 17 -27.19 20.90 1.37
N LEU A 18 -27.75 20.07 2.26
CA LEU A 18 -29.07 19.41 2.13
C LEU A 18 -29.25 18.34 1.04
N ALA A 19 -29.35 17.08 1.49
CA ALA A 19 -30.51 16.23 1.19
C ALA A 19 -30.51 15.02 2.16
N ALA A 20 -31.26 15.16 3.25
CA ALA A 20 -31.62 14.04 4.12
C ALA A 20 -32.74 13.25 3.44
N ALA A 21 -32.48 11.99 3.13
CA ALA A 21 -33.49 11.07 2.62
C ALA A 21 -34.27 10.43 3.79
N PRO A 22 -35.61 10.37 3.73
CA PRO A 22 -36.44 9.79 4.77
C PRO A 22 -36.35 8.26 4.80
N ALA A 23 -36.29 7.72 6.01
CA ALA A 23 -36.41 6.30 6.31
C ALA A 23 -37.82 5.79 5.98
N PRO A 24 -37.97 4.63 5.32
CA PRO A 24 -39.23 3.92 5.28
C PRO A 24 -39.38 3.05 6.54
N ALA A 25 -40.48 3.31 7.25
CA ALA A 25 -41.00 2.50 8.33
C ALA A 25 -41.80 1.29 7.79
N ALA A 26 -41.86 0.26 8.65
CA ALA A 26 -42.86 -0.82 8.72
C ALA A 26 -42.85 -1.91 7.63
N ALA A 27 -42.43 -3.11 8.05
CA ALA A 27 -43.18 -4.35 7.82
C ALA A 27 -42.72 -5.41 8.84
N GLU A 28 -43.44 -5.51 9.95
CA GLU A 28 -43.42 -6.67 10.81
C GLU A 28 -44.07 -7.84 10.04
N ALA A 29 -43.25 -8.79 9.60
CA ALA A 29 -43.71 -10.08 9.10
C ALA A 29 -43.22 -11.15 10.08
N SER A 30 -44.11 -11.54 10.97
CA SER A 30 -44.00 -12.69 11.86
C SER A 30 -44.05 -13.99 11.05
N VAL A 31 -42.91 -14.40 10.52
CA VAL A 31 -42.73 -15.76 9.98
C VAL A 31 -42.11 -16.60 11.09
N SER A 32 -42.95 -17.41 11.74
CA SER A 32 -42.53 -18.55 12.56
C SER A 32 -41.80 -19.57 11.68
N ALA A 33 -40.52 -19.33 11.45
CA ALA A 33 -39.62 -20.35 10.92
C ALA A 33 -39.16 -21.22 12.10
N SER A 34 -39.77 -22.39 12.21
CA SER A 34 -39.25 -23.54 12.94
C SER A 34 -37.77 -23.75 12.55
N VAL A 35 -36.86 -23.32 13.44
CA VAL A 35 -35.44 -23.60 13.34
C VAL A 35 -35.25 -25.06 13.79
N PRO A 36 -34.87 -25.99 12.90
CA PRO A 36 -34.50 -27.33 13.36
C PRO A 36 -33.27 -27.23 14.27
N PRO A 37 -33.18 -28.05 15.33
CA PRO A 37 -32.02 -28.05 16.23
C PRO A 37 -30.78 -28.50 15.45
N LEU A 38 -30.02 -27.52 14.97
CA LEU A 38 -28.73 -27.71 14.32
C LEU A 38 -27.75 -28.29 15.35
N HIS A 39 -27.57 -29.61 15.23
CA HIS A 39 -26.39 -30.40 15.57
C HIS A 39 -25.64 -30.01 16.85
N ALA A 40 -25.73 -30.91 17.82
CA ALA A 40 -24.75 -31.08 18.89
C ALA A 40 -23.33 -30.83 18.35
N ARG A 41 -22.70 -29.76 18.85
CA ARG A 41 -21.28 -29.46 18.65
C ARG A 41 -20.50 -30.75 18.94
N PRO A 42 -19.75 -31.32 17.98
CA PRO A 42 -18.93 -32.49 18.28
C PRO A 42 -17.97 -32.13 19.41
N ALA A 43 -18.12 -32.82 20.54
CA ALA A 43 -17.23 -32.74 21.69
C ALA A 43 -15.85 -33.26 21.25
N GLY A 44 -15.04 -32.41 20.63
CA GLY A 44 -13.79 -32.87 20.06
C GLY A 44 -12.91 -31.82 19.39
N PHE A 45 -13.30 -30.55 19.31
CA PHE A 45 -12.40 -29.50 18.83
C PHE A 45 -11.35 -29.20 19.92
N ARG A 46 -10.38 -30.12 20.08
CA ARG A 46 -9.15 -29.87 20.81
C ARG A 46 -8.48 -28.71 20.11
N SER A 47 -8.46 -27.55 20.77
CA SER A 47 -7.66 -26.42 20.31
C SER A 47 -6.25 -26.92 20.04
N PRO A 48 -5.64 -26.57 18.88
CA PRO A 48 -4.30 -27.01 18.57
C PRO A 48 -3.39 -26.57 19.71
N LYS A 49 -2.76 -27.54 20.38
CA LYS A 49 -1.78 -27.27 21.44
C LYS A 49 -0.76 -26.30 20.84
N LYS A 50 -0.59 -25.12 21.45
CA LYS A 50 0.42 -24.14 21.03
C LYS A 50 1.76 -24.87 21.07
N ARG A 51 2.35 -25.11 19.90
CA ARG A 51 3.68 -25.71 19.81
C ARG A 51 4.66 -24.76 20.47
N VAL A 52 5.63 -25.30 21.18
CA VAL A 52 6.75 -24.56 21.76
C VAL A 52 7.98 -24.97 20.97
N ILE A 53 8.83 -24.00 20.62
CA ILE A 53 10.06 -24.27 19.87
C ILE A 53 11.20 -24.42 20.87
N GLU A 54 11.94 -25.51 20.76
CA GLU A 54 13.20 -25.69 21.47
C GLU A 54 14.32 -24.93 20.76
N MET A 55 15.27 -24.39 21.52
CA MET A 55 16.41 -23.61 20.99
C MET A 55 17.15 -24.33 19.85
N ASP A 56 17.37 -25.64 19.96
CA ASP A 56 18.14 -26.44 19.00
C ASP A 56 17.51 -26.49 17.60
N GLN A 57 16.21 -26.21 17.50
CA GLN A 57 15.49 -26.19 16.24
C GLN A 57 15.67 -24.88 15.47
N LEU A 58 16.22 -23.84 16.10
CA LEU A 58 16.37 -22.53 15.48
C LEU A 58 17.52 -22.51 14.46
N PRO A 59 17.35 -21.84 13.32
CA PRO A 59 18.45 -21.63 12.39
C PRO A 59 19.60 -20.84 13.05
N LYS A 60 20.84 -21.30 12.82
CA LYS A 60 22.08 -20.65 13.28
C LYS A 60 22.11 -19.11 13.17
N PRO A 61 21.72 -18.48 12.04
CA PRO A 61 21.75 -17.02 11.94
C PRO A 61 20.78 -16.33 12.92
N ILE A 62 19.62 -16.95 13.19
CA ILE A 62 18.66 -16.42 14.17
C ILE A 62 19.19 -16.65 15.58
N LEU A 63 19.72 -17.84 15.87
CA LEU A 63 20.29 -18.18 17.17
C LEU A 63 21.38 -17.18 17.59
N LYS A 64 22.28 -16.82 16.66
CA LYS A 64 23.34 -15.83 16.92
C LYS A 64 22.80 -14.45 17.31
N GLU A 65 21.74 -13.99 16.64
CA GLU A 65 21.13 -12.69 16.93
C GLU A 65 20.33 -12.73 18.23
N VAL A 66 19.60 -13.82 18.50
CA VAL A 66 18.88 -13.99 19.77
C VAL A 66 19.85 -14.02 20.94
N ALA A 67 20.93 -14.81 20.86
CA ALA A 67 21.93 -14.87 21.93
C ALA A 67 22.54 -13.50 22.25
N ARG A 68 22.79 -12.68 21.22
CA ARG A 68 23.32 -11.32 21.38
C ARG A 68 22.36 -10.39 22.13
N ASP A 69 21.06 -10.49 21.85
CA ASP A 69 20.05 -9.57 22.39
C ASP A 69 19.41 -10.07 23.69
N LEU A 70 19.51 -11.37 23.99
CA LEU A 70 18.85 -12.02 25.11
C LEU A 70 19.33 -11.50 26.47
N GLU A 71 20.63 -11.30 26.67
CA GLU A 71 21.17 -10.76 27.92
C GLU A 71 20.66 -9.35 28.20
N ARG A 72 20.67 -8.50 27.16
CA ARG A 72 20.15 -7.13 27.24
C ARG A 72 18.65 -7.11 27.51
N ALA A 73 17.91 -8.02 26.88
CA ALA A 73 16.48 -8.14 27.07
C ALA A 73 16.12 -8.67 28.46
N LYS A 74 16.87 -9.64 28.99
CA LYS A 74 16.76 -10.13 30.38
C LYS A 74 17.02 -9.01 31.38
N ALA A 75 18.12 -8.28 31.26
CA ALA A 75 18.43 -7.14 32.13
C ALA A 75 17.31 -6.08 32.10
N ALA A 76 16.84 -5.71 30.90
CA ALA A 76 15.75 -4.76 30.76
C ALA A 76 14.40 -5.28 31.28
N ALA A 77 14.16 -6.59 31.26
CA ALA A 77 12.96 -7.20 31.83
C ALA A 77 13.01 -7.21 33.36
N LEU A 78 14.15 -7.59 33.93
CA LEU A 78 14.40 -7.52 35.38
C LEU A 78 14.26 -6.10 35.91
N GLU A 79 14.83 -5.09 35.23
CA GLU A 79 14.65 -3.69 35.61
C GLU A 79 13.19 -3.24 35.57
N ARG A 80 12.40 -3.73 34.60
CA ARG A 80 10.96 -3.40 34.52
C ARG A 80 10.16 -4.08 35.62
N ALA A 81 10.47 -5.34 35.93
CA ALA A 81 9.84 -6.09 37.00
C ALA A 81 10.13 -5.42 38.36
N ALA A 82 11.39 -5.06 38.62
CA ALA A 82 11.80 -4.32 39.81
C ALA A 82 11.09 -2.96 39.95
N LYS A 83 10.90 -2.22 38.85
CA LYS A 83 10.15 -0.95 38.85
C LYS A 83 8.66 -1.12 39.13
N ARG A 84 8.08 -2.28 38.81
CA ARG A 84 6.68 -2.61 39.07
C ARG A 84 6.46 -3.29 40.43
N GLY A 85 7.53 -3.77 41.06
CA GLY A 85 7.44 -4.62 42.25
C GLY A 85 6.90 -6.03 41.95
N GLU A 86 7.00 -6.47 40.69
CA GLU A 86 6.56 -7.81 40.26
C GLU A 86 7.76 -8.76 40.22
N GLU A 87 7.52 -10.05 40.51
CA GLU A 87 8.51 -11.10 40.28
C GLU A 87 8.69 -11.33 38.77
N PHE A 88 9.88 -11.80 38.38
CA PHE A 88 10.19 -12.01 36.98
C PHE A 88 9.66 -13.35 36.49
N ASP A 89 8.62 -13.33 35.65
CA ASP A 89 7.92 -14.50 35.11
C ASP A 89 8.73 -15.40 34.15
N GLY A 90 10.03 -15.12 33.93
CA GLY A 90 10.84 -15.87 32.98
C GLY A 90 10.53 -15.60 31.50
N VAL A 91 9.57 -14.72 31.20
CA VAL A 91 9.19 -14.34 29.84
C VAL A 91 9.97 -13.11 29.38
N VAL A 92 10.70 -13.25 28.28
CA VAL A 92 11.55 -12.19 27.72
C VAL A 92 11.09 -11.83 26.32
N MET A 93 10.91 -10.53 26.06
CA MET A 93 10.63 -10.02 24.73
C MET A 93 11.94 -9.69 24.01
N VAL A 94 12.28 -10.47 22.99
CA VAL A 94 13.49 -10.27 22.17
C VAL A 94 13.13 -9.58 20.86
N GLN A 95 13.98 -8.68 20.39
CA GLN A 95 13.75 -7.98 19.13
C GLN A 95 13.73 -8.96 17.95
N ASN A 96 12.72 -8.85 17.09
CA ASN A 96 12.63 -9.70 15.92
C ASN A 96 13.71 -9.32 14.88
N PRO A 97 14.62 -10.24 14.50
CA PRO A 97 15.73 -9.94 13.58
C PRO A 97 15.27 -9.69 12.13
N PHE A 98 14.03 -10.05 11.80
CA PHE A 98 13.45 -9.85 10.46
C PHE A 98 12.79 -8.48 10.29
N LEU A 99 12.54 -7.77 11.38
CA LEU A 99 11.82 -6.50 11.37
C LEU A 99 12.77 -5.34 11.67
N SER A 100 12.58 -4.25 10.93
CA SER A 100 13.16 -2.95 11.26
C SER A 100 12.46 -2.35 12.48
N PHE A 101 13.20 -1.60 13.28
CA PHE A 101 12.66 -0.98 14.49
C PHE A 101 13.29 0.38 14.76
N TRP A 102 12.56 1.19 15.52
CA TRP A 102 13.07 2.46 16.03
C TRP A 102 13.93 2.21 17.26
N ARG A 103 15.16 2.71 17.25
CA ARG A 103 16.07 2.69 18.40
C ARG A 103 16.34 4.13 18.86
N PRO A 104 16.42 4.40 20.17
CA PRO A 104 16.94 5.68 20.65
C PRO A 104 18.33 5.94 20.07
N SER A 105 18.61 7.17 19.65
CA SER A 105 19.94 7.53 19.17
C SER A 105 20.97 7.32 20.29
N PRO A 106 22.12 6.67 20.01
CA PRO A 106 23.19 6.53 21.00
C PRO A 106 23.88 7.86 21.29
N ASP A 107 23.80 8.83 20.37
CA ASP A 107 24.47 10.12 20.52
C ASP A 107 23.81 10.95 21.62
N PRO A 108 24.57 11.39 22.65
CA PRO A 108 24.04 12.20 23.75
C PRO A 108 23.50 13.56 23.28
N ASN A 109 23.99 14.06 22.15
CA ASN A 109 23.52 15.31 21.53
C ASN A 109 22.18 15.16 20.78
N MET A 110 21.72 13.93 20.56
CA MET A 110 20.50 13.60 19.82
C MET A 110 19.45 12.96 20.74
N ARG A 111 19.45 13.31 22.03
CA ARG A 111 18.46 12.86 23.01
C ARG A 111 17.03 13.16 22.50
N GLY A 112 16.18 12.14 22.53
CA GLY A 112 14.80 12.21 22.03
C GLY A 112 14.62 11.91 20.55
N LYS A 113 15.70 11.79 19.76
CA LYS A 113 15.61 11.33 18.37
C LYS A 113 15.71 9.81 18.30
N PHE A 114 14.87 9.23 17.44
CA PHE A 114 14.89 7.81 17.15
C PHE A 114 15.52 7.58 15.79
N LEU A 115 16.40 6.58 15.72
CA LEU A 115 17.01 6.13 14.48
C LEU A 115 16.26 4.90 13.98
N TRP A 116 15.91 4.92 12.70
CA TRP A 116 15.37 3.75 12.03
C TRP A 116 16.50 2.75 11.82
N THR A 117 16.44 1.62 12.53
CA THR A 117 17.38 0.52 12.36
C THR A 117 16.78 -0.49 11.40
N GLY A 118 17.52 -0.85 10.36
CA GLY A 118 17.11 -1.91 9.43
C GLY A 118 16.98 -3.27 10.14
N ALA A 119 16.31 -4.22 9.48
CA ALA A 119 16.29 -5.60 9.96
C ALA A 119 17.72 -6.16 10.01
N SER A 120 18.06 -6.89 11.08
CA SER A 120 19.38 -7.53 11.21
C SER A 120 19.64 -8.54 10.08
N ILE A 121 18.60 -9.28 9.70
CA ILE A 121 18.65 -10.21 8.56
C ILE A 121 17.95 -9.57 7.36
N ASN A 122 18.67 -9.39 6.26
CA ASN A 122 18.14 -8.82 5.02
C ASN A 122 17.03 -9.70 4.41
N ARG A 123 16.04 -9.07 3.75
CA ARG A 123 14.88 -9.72 3.10
C ARG A 123 15.25 -10.85 2.14
N ARG A 124 16.37 -10.73 1.41
CA ARG A 124 16.87 -11.83 0.55
C ARG A 124 17.19 -13.08 1.37
N HIS A 125 17.86 -12.92 2.51
CA HIS A 125 18.20 -14.03 3.40
C HIS A 125 16.97 -14.56 4.14
N GLN A 126 16.01 -13.70 4.50
CA GLN A 126 14.72 -14.13 5.06
C GLN A 126 14.00 -15.10 4.10
N LYS A 127 13.96 -14.77 2.80
CA LYS A 127 13.40 -15.65 1.76
C LYS A 127 14.15 -16.99 1.66
N LEU A 128 15.49 -16.95 1.69
CA LEU A 128 16.30 -18.17 1.67
C LEU A 128 16.08 -19.04 2.92
N LEU A 129 15.87 -18.42 4.08
CA LEU A 129 15.54 -19.15 5.31
C LEU A 129 14.17 -19.82 5.22
N LEU A 130 13.16 -19.11 4.68
CA LEU A 130 11.83 -19.67 4.45
C LEU A 130 11.82 -20.84 3.45
N GLN A 131 12.77 -20.88 2.51
CA GLN A 131 12.92 -22.02 1.59
C GLN A 131 13.55 -23.25 2.27
N LYS A 132 14.41 -23.04 3.27
CA LYS A 132 15.19 -24.12 3.92
C LYS A 132 14.55 -24.65 5.19
N TYR A 133 13.81 -23.82 5.91
CA TYR A 133 13.26 -24.11 7.22
C TYR A 133 11.74 -23.91 7.22
N PRO A 134 10.98 -24.68 8.00
CA PRO A 134 9.54 -24.50 8.12
C PRO A 134 9.22 -23.11 8.70
N ALA A 135 8.14 -22.52 8.21
CA ALA A 135 7.65 -21.22 8.61
C ALA A 135 7.40 -21.08 10.13
N GLU A 136 7.07 -22.19 10.80
CA GLU A 136 6.79 -22.26 12.24
C GLU A 136 8.02 -21.89 13.08
N LEU A 137 9.22 -22.30 12.66
CA LEU A 137 10.48 -22.09 13.40
C LEU A 137 11.05 -20.69 13.24
N LEU A 138 10.50 -19.90 12.30
CA LEU A 138 11.05 -18.62 11.94
C LEU A 138 10.30 -17.48 12.62
N PRO A 139 10.97 -16.36 12.93
CA PRO A 139 10.32 -15.16 13.40
C PRO A 139 9.23 -14.69 12.42
N PRO A 140 8.18 -14.00 12.92
CA PRO A 140 7.13 -13.48 12.06
C PRO A 140 7.71 -12.40 11.14
N SER A 141 7.39 -12.44 9.85
CA SER A 141 7.86 -11.46 8.87
C SER A 141 6.82 -11.24 7.79
N GLU A 142 6.99 -10.16 7.00
CA GLU A 142 6.12 -9.85 5.85
C GLU A 142 6.05 -10.98 4.82
N THR A 143 7.08 -11.83 4.74
CA THR A 143 7.14 -12.94 3.77
C THR A 143 6.68 -14.27 4.39
N ASN A 144 6.62 -14.37 5.72
CA ASN A 144 6.20 -15.59 6.40
C ASN A 144 4.65 -15.64 6.42
N PRO A 145 4.02 -16.75 5.97
CA PRO A 145 2.56 -16.89 6.05
C PRO A 145 2.04 -16.87 7.50
N ILE A 146 2.87 -17.22 8.48
CA ILE A 146 2.50 -17.27 9.89
C ILE A 146 2.69 -15.89 10.54
N ARG A 147 1.60 -15.34 11.08
CA ARG A 147 1.60 -14.04 11.78
C ARG A 147 2.10 -14.13 13.21
N HIS A 148 1.82 -15.25 13.88
CA HIS A 148 2.15 -15.46 15.28
C HIS A 148 3.11 -16.64 15.37
N ALA A 149 4.39 -16.35 15.57
CA ALA A 149 5.35 -17.42 15.83
C ALA A 149 5.14 -17.96 17.25
N PRO A 150 5.25 -19.27 17.44
CA PRO A 150 5.20 -19.87 18.76
C PRO A 150 6.36 -19.37 19.65
N PRO A 151 6.18 -19.37 20.98
CA PRO A 151 7.22 -19.00 21.91
C PRO A 151 8.38 -20.00 21.85
N ILE A 152 9.58 -19.49 22.09
CA ILE A 152 10.82 -20.27 22.07
C ILE A 152 11.26 -20.49 23.52
N VAL A 153 11.58 -21.73 23.89
CA VAL A 153 12.21 -22.05 25.17
C VAL A 153 13.72 -22.05 24.98
N TRP A 154 14.40 -21.25 25.81
CA TRP A 154 15.85 -21.23 25.88
C TRP A 154 16.35 -22.28 26.90
N ASN A 155 17.64 -22.60 26.85
CA ASN A 155 18.26 -23.61 27.73
C ASN A 155 18.03 -23.35 29.23
N ASP A 156 17.91 -22.08 29.61
CA ASP A 156 17.71 -21.67 31.00
C ASP A 156 16.23 -21.78 31.44
N GLY A 157 15.35 -22.34 30.61
CA GLY A 157 13.90 -22.32 30.80
C GLY A 157 13.24 -20.96 30.50
N THR A 158 14.02 -19.98 30.05
CA THR A 158 13.51 -18.64 29.68
C THR A 158 12.62 -18.75 28.43
N VAL A 159 11.42 -18.19 28.50
CA VAL A 159 10.47 -18.19 27.37
C VAL A 159 10.62 -16.90 26.58
N ILE A 160 11.06 -17.02 25.34
CA ILE A 160 11.28 -15.90 24.42
C ILE A 160 10.04 -15.67 23.57
N THR A 161 9.60 -14.42 23.56
CA THR A 161 8.56 -13.92 22.67
C THR A 161 9.14 -12.84 21.76
N TRP A 162 8.69 -12.82 20.50
CA TRP A 162 9.18 -11.85 19.53
C TRP A 162 8.53 -10.48 19.74
N LYS A 163 9.36 -9.44 19.84
CA LYS A 163 8.92 -8.05 19.87
C LYS A 163 8.75 -7.51 18.45
N GLY A 164 7.62 -6.84 18.24
CA GLY A 164 7.28 -6.14 17.00
C GLY A 164 6.20 -6.86 16.21
N SER A 165 5.30 -6.09 15.62
CA SER A 165 4.32 -6.55 14.66
C SER A 165 4.66 -5.99 13.29
N TRP A 166 4.62 -6.84 12.26
CA TRP A 166 4.63 -6.33 10.89
C TRP A 166 3.21 -6.00 10.49
N LYS A 167 3.01 -4.80 9.94
CA LYS A 167 1.72 -4.46 9.33
C LYS A 167 1.65 -5.20 8.01
N ALA A 168 0.57 -5.94 7.79
CA ALA A 168 0.29 -6.49 6.46
C ALA A 168 0.38 -5.34 5.47
N LYS A 169 1.21 -5.52 4.43
CA LYS A 169 1.26 -4.54 3.35
C LYS A 169 -0.17 -4.41 2.86
N ALA A 170 -0.76 -3.22 3.01
CA ALA A 170 -2.05 -2.96 2.41
C ALA A 170 -1.91 -3.36 0.95
N GLU A 171 -2.79 -4.21 0.44
CA GLU A 171 -2.82 -4.57 -0.97
C GLU A 171 -3.20 -3.30 -1.73
N THR A 172 -2.22 -2.41 -1.90
CA THR A 172 -2.27 -1.35 -2.88
C THR A 172 -2.25 -2.12 -4.18
N SER A 173 -3.43 -2.35 -4.78
CA SER A 173 -3.50 -3.00 -6.07
C SER A 173 -2.50 -2.32 -7.01
N LEU A 174 -1.89 -3.08 -7.92
CA LEU A 174 -0.92 -2.57 -8.91
C LEU A 174 -1.44 -1.33 -9.66
N TYR A 175 -2.76 -1.15 -9.64
CA TYR A 175 -3.51 -0.05 -10.23
C TYR A 175 -4.50 0.60 -9.25
N ALA A 176 -4.24 0.59 -7.94
CA ALA A 176 -5.09 1.26 -6.95
C ALA A 176 -5.18 2.77 -7.21
N SER A 177 -4.17 3.31 -7.92
CA SER A 177 -4.11 4.67 -8.43
C SER A 177 -4.45 4.82 -9.93
N ARG A 178 -4.84 3.74 -10.63
CA ARG A 178 -4.92 3.74 -12.11
C ARG A 178 -6.29 3.44 -12.72
N ARG A 179 -7.36 3.38 -11.92
CA ARG A 179 -8.72 3.81 -12.32
C ARG A 179 -9.35 4.42 -11.06
N LEU A 180 -9.71 5.68 -11.04
CA LEU A 180 -10.96 6.14 -11.65
C LEU A 180 -10.79 7.49 -12.34
N GLN A 181 -11.15 7.54 -13.63
CA GLN A 181 -11.77 8.76 -14.14
C GLN A 181 -12.97 9.07 -13.23
N ALA A 182 -12.79 10.09 -12.40
CA ALA A 182 -13.74 11.15 -12.05
C ALA A 182 -13.09 12.05 -11.00
N ASN A 183 -12.24 11.54 -10.09
CA ASN A 183 -11.57 12.31 -9.04
C ASN A 183 -10.18 11.76 -8.66
N GLY A 184 -9.19 11.89 -9.56
CA GLY A 184 -7.86 12.27 -9.06
C GLY A 184 -6.62 11.45 -9.42
N THR A 185 -6.52 10.79 -10.59
CA THR A 185 -5.24 10.70 -11.35
C THR A 185 -5.47 10.15 -12.76
N TYR A 186 -5.27 10.98 -13.78
CA TYR A 186 -5.65 10.69 -15.17
C TYR A 186 -4.62 9.83 -15.90
N PHE A 187 -5.10 8.83 -16.63
CA PHE A 187 -4.33 8.17 -17.68
C PHE A 187 -4.10 9.19 -18.81
N LYS A 188 -2.84 9.50 -19.11
CA LYS A 188 -2.44 10.55 -20.08
C LYS A 188 -2.96 10.31 -21.51
N GLY A 189 -3.37 9.08 -21.82
CA GLY A 189 -3.72 8.65 -23.18
C GLY A 189 -2.49 8.63 -24.09
N THR A 190 -2.63 7.96 -25.24
CA THR A 190 -1.58 8.00 -26.28
C THR A 190 -1.55 9.38 -26.94
N LYS A 191 -0.43 9.74 -27.61
CA LYS A 191 -0.37 11.02 -28.37
C LYS A 191 -1.47 11.06 -29.44
N ALA A 192 -1.76 9.92 -30.08
CA ALA A 192 -2.80 9.82 -31.10
C ALA A 192 -4.21 10.11 -30.56
N GLU A 193 -4.56 9.61 -29.37
CA GLU A 193 -5.85 9.90 -28.71
C GLU A 193 -6.00 11.37 -28.35
N ARG A 194 -4.92 11.99 -27.87
CA ARG A 194 -4.91 13.42 -27.52
C ARG A 194 -5.02 14.33 -28.74
N ASP A 195 -4.42 13.94 -29.85
CA ASP A 195 -4.42 14.73 -31.09
C ASP A 195 -5.65 14.44 -31.97
N ALA A 196 -6.42 13.39 -31.67
CA ALA A 196 -7.62 12.99 -32.42
C ALA A 196 -8.67 14.12 -32.60
N PRO A 197 -9.07 14.89 -31.57
CA PRO A 197 -10.05 15.97 -31.75
C PRO A 197 -9.53 17.09 -32.64
N VAL A 198 -8.23 17.44 -32.52
CA VAL A 198 -7.60 18.47 -33.37
C VAL A 198 -7.60 18.02 -34.83
N LYS A 199 -7.18 16.79 -35.11
CA LYS A 199 -7.19 16.23 -36.47
C LYS A 199 -8.60 16.13 -37.06
N LYS A 200 -9.61 15.89 -36.21
CA LYS A 200 -11.01 15.87 -36.64
C LYS A 200 -11.48 17.27 -37.04
N ALA A 201 -11.19 18.29 -36.22
CA ALA A 201 -11.51 19.68 -36.53
C ALA A 201 -10.84 20.16 -37.82
N GLU A 202 -9.53 19.92 -38.00
CA GLU A 202 -8.80 20.27 -39.23
C GLU A 202 -9.40 19.59 -40.48
N ARG A 203 -9.91 18.36 -40.35
CA ARG A 203 -10.56 17.65 -41.45
C ARG A 203 -11.89 18.29 -41.81
N GLU A 204 -12.68 18.66 -40.81
CA GLU A 204 -13.99 19.32 -41.00
C GLU A 204 -13.82 20.69 -41.67
N GLU A 205 -12.86 21.50 -41.22
CA GLU A 205 -12.52 22.78 -41.84
C GLU A 205 -12.06 22.62 -43.30
N ARG A 206 -11.22 21.61 -43.57
CA ARG A 206 -10.74 21.31 -44.93
C ARG A 206 -11.88 20.94 -45.86
N MET A 207 -12.85 20.15 -45.38
CA MET A 207 -14.02 19.76 -46.15
C MET A 207 -14.97 20.93 -46.39
N ALA A 208 -15.18 21.79 -45.39
CA ALA A 208 -15.99 23.00 -45.55
C ALA A 208 -15.42 23.97 -46.59
N GLY A 209 -14.08 24.11 -46.66
CA GLY A 209 -13.40 24.93 -47.67
C GLY A 209 -13.32 24.31 -49.07
N MET A 210 -13.73 23.06 -49.25
CA MET A 210 -13.50 22.31 -50.49
C MET A 210 -14.28 22.87 -51.67
N ALA A 211 -15.52 23.34 -51.46
CA ALA A 211 -16.35 23.92 -52.51
C ALA A 211 -15.68 25.17 -53.14
N LYS A 212 -15.17 26.08 -52.30
CA LYS A 212 -14.45 27.29 -52.74
C LYS A 212 -13.20 26.94 -53.55
N ARG A 213 -12.41 25.98 -53.08
CA ARG A 213 -11.20 25.51 -53.79
C ARG A 213 -11.54 24.89 -55.15
N ILE A 214 -12.65 24.15 -55.24
CA ILE A 214 -13.13 23.58 -56.52
C ILE A 214 -13.54 24.71 -57.47
N GLU A 215 -14.23 25.73 -56.99
CA GLU A 215 -14.61 26.89 -57.82
C GLU A 215 -13.40 27.68 -58.30
N GLU A 216 -12.46 28.00 -57.42
CA GLU A 216 -11.21 28.68 -57.76
C GLU A 216 -10.41 27.89 -58.79
N PHE A 217 -10.29 26.57 -58.60
CA PHE A 217 -9.63 25.68 -59.55
C PHE A 217 -10.35 25.63 -60.90
N ARG A 218 -11.68 25.59 -60.91
CA ARG A 218 -12.48 25.67 -62.16
C ARG A 218 -12.32 27.02 -62.85
N LYS A 219 -12.29 28.13 -62.10
CA LYS A 219 -12.07 29.49 -62.64
C LYS A 219 -10.67 29.63 -63.23
N SER A 220 -9.63 29.16 -62.55
CA SER A 220 -8.25 29.20 -63.05
C SER A 220 -8.08 28.37 -64.32
N LYS A 221 -8.63 27.15 -64.38
CA LYS A 221 -8.64 26.31 -65.59
C LYS A 221 -9.40 26.94 -66.76
N LYS A 222 -10.52 27.64 -66.50
CA LYS A 222 -11.24 28.39 -67.53
C LYS A 222 -10.40 29.56 -68.04
N GLY A 223 -9.76 30.33 -67.15
CA GLY A 223 -8.88 31.44 -67.51
C GLY A 223 -7.70 31.00 -68.37
N THR A 224 -7.01 29.91 -67.99
CA THR A 224 -5.91 29.37 -68.79
C THR A 224 -6.36 28.85 -70.16
N LYS A 225 -7.56 28.24 -70.25
CA LYS A 225 -8.13 27.81 -71.54
C LYS A 225 -8.44 28.99 -72.46
N VAL A 226 -8.95 30.11 -71.92
CA VAL A 226 -9.23 31.33 -72.71
C VAL A 226 -7.93 31.95 -73.22
N MET A 227 -6.91 32.08 -72.36
CA MET A 227 -5.59 32.58 -72.78
C MET A 227 -4.94 31.69 -73.84
N GLY A 228 -5.04 30.36 -73.69
CA GLY A 228 -4.53 29.42 -74.68
C GLY A 228 -5.25 29.47 -76.03
N ARG A 229 -6.52 29.88 -76.07
CA ARG A 229 -7.29 30.04 -77.33
C ARG A 229 -6.90 31.29 -78.11
N ASN A 230 -6.55 32.37 -77.41
CA ASN A 230 -6.10 33.62 -78.03
C ASN A 230 -4.62 33.60 -78.45
N ALA A 231 -3.85 32.61 -77.98
CA ALA A 231 -2.43 32.44 -78.27
C ALA A 231 -2.15 31.54 -79.48
N VAL A 232 -3.18 30.96 -80.11
CA VAL A 232 -3.04 30.22 -81.37
C VAL A 232 -3.34 31.20 -82.51
N PRO A 233 -2.32 31.71 -83.24
CA PRO A 233 -2.57 32.49 -84.45
C PRO A 233 -3.23 31.57 -85.48
N PHE A 234 -4.36 32.01 -86.04
CA PHE A 234 -4.93 31.43 -87.25
C PHE A 234 -4.01 31.71 -88.44
#